data_AF-A0A7V7SV61-F1
#
_entry.id   AF-A0A7V7SV61-F1
#
_cell.length_a   1.000
_cell.length_b   1.000
_cell.length_c   1.000
_cell.angle_alpha   90.00
_cell.angle_beta   90.00
_cell.angle_gamma   90.00
#
_symmetry.space_group_name_H-M   'P 1'
#
loop_
_entity.id
_entity.type
_entity.pdbx_description
1 polymer ?
#
loop_
_entity_poly.entity_id
_entity_poly.type
_entity_poly.pdbx_seq_one_letter_code
_entity_poly.pdbx_strand_id
1 'polypeptide(L)'
;MKNTIIVVAICALITLVGIFAPVVFNVMFDGLDLALGWMGPFLAVCLLSAVIGVLFILAFPHVSSQKGIAKAKDSIKVNLIAIRLFQDNFKVVMASLGKTLSWNFVYLGMFVLPILVMGGPFTIFWYQFNALYAFDSLKAGDQVMVVAELKQGVKPHEVEVPLPGEGAWKIVQGPVAVQDSKVPKVVLQVEAVEEGSHEVAFEYQGQSLSKALEVGTTPRRLSPVRSASASALMESVLYYGEPMLKGNDFIQTIEMSYPDAPLGPTPGGIIWIMVVFVLVTVVVGFGLKGILGVEM
;
A
#
# COMPACT_ATOMS: atom_id res chain seq x y z
N MET A 1 30.13 3.35 5.58
CA MET A 1 29.48 2.27 6.36
C MET A 1 28.51 2.83 7.41
N LYS A 2 28.91 3.77 8.27
CA LYS A 2 28.00 4.37 9.28
C LYS A 2 26.67 4.89 8.70
N ASN A 3 26.71 5.69 7.64
CA ASN A 3 25.50 6.25 7.02
C ASN A 3 24.61 5.19 6.38
N THR A 4 25.19 4.16 5.76
CA THR A 4 24.43 3.01 5.22
C THR A 4 23.64 2.31 6.32
N ILE A 5 24.28 2.03 7.46
CA ILE A 5 23.62 1.37 8.59
C ILE A 5 22.48 2.24 9.13
N ILE A 6 22.70 3.56 9.24
CA ILE A 6 21.67 4.50 9.70
C ILE A 6 20.46 4.49 8.75
N VAL A 7 20.68 4.60 7.44
CA VAL A 7 19.57 4.62 6.46
C VAL A 7 18.81 3.30 6.46
N VAL A 8 19.51 2.17 6.50
CA VAL A 8 18.88 0.84 6.60
C VAL A 8 18.08 0.73 7.90
N ALA A 9 18.62 1.19 9.03
CA ALA A 9 17.94 1.16 10.31
C ALA A 9 16.68 2.05 10.32
N ILE A 10 16.74 3.24 9.72
CA ILE A 10 15.58 4.14 9.59
C ILE A 10 14.49 3.50 8.72
N CYS A 11 14.86 2.93 7.57
CA CYS A 11 13.90 2.28 6.68
C CYS A 11 13.27 1.05 7.35
N ALA A 12 14.07 0.23 8.03
CA ALA A 12 13.59 -0.90 8.80
C ALA A 12 12.66 -0.44 9.93
N LEU A 13 13.01 0.63 10.66
CA LEU A 13 12.19 1.19 11.72
C LEU A 13 10.84 1.69 11.19
N ILE A 14 10.82 2.46 10.10
CA ILE A 14 9.59 2.93 9.45
C ILE A 14 8.71 1.73 9.08
N THR A 15 9.30 0.70 8.49
CA THR A 15 8.57 -0.50 8.07
C THR A 15 8.00 -1.26 9.26
N LEU A 16 8.82 -1.50 10.30
CA LEU A 16 8.40 -2.22 11.51
C LEU A 16 7.33 -1.44 12.29
N VAL A 17 7.49 -0.12 12.44
CA VAL A 17 6.48 0.73 13.09
C VAL A 17 5.20 0.75 12.26
N GLY A 18 5.29 0.83 10.94
CA GLY A 18 4.13 0.71 10.05
C GLY A 18 3.36 -0.58 10.32
N ILE A 19 4.05 -1.72 10.31
CA ILE A 19 3.43 -3.05 10.46
C ILE A 19 2.87 -3.28 11.87
N PHE A 20 3.67 -3.02 12.91
CA PHE A 20 3.32 -3.42 14.29
C PHE A 20 2.65 -2.32 15.10
N ALA A 21 2.79 -1.06 14.69
CA ALA A 21 2.22 0.10 15.36
C ALA A 21 1.58 1.08 14.35
N PRO A 22 0.60 0.61 13.54
CA PRO A 22 0.01 1.40 12.46
C PRO A 22 -0.64 2.70 12.95
N VAL A 23 -1.13 2.71 14.19
CA VAL A 23 -1.69 3.89 14.86
C VAL A 23 -0.76 5.09 14.80
N VAL A 24 0.56 4.89 14.89
CA VAL A 24 1.55 5.97 14.81
C VAL A 24 1.49 6.66 13.45
N PHE A 25 1.47 5.88 12.37
CA PHE A 25 1.36 6.42 11.02
C PHE A 25 -0.03 6.98 10.75
N ASN A 26 -1.09 6.39 11.30
CA ASN A 26 -2.45 6.91 11.16
C ASN A 26 -2.54 8.30 11.75
N VAL A 27 -2.19 8.47 13.03
CA VAL A 27 -2.19 9.78 13.71
C VAL A 27 -1.34 10.81 12.96
N MET A 28 -0.16 10.41 12.46
CA MET A 28 0.69 11.30 11.68
C MET A 28 0.01 11.76 10.38
N PHE A 29 -0.55 10.83 9.60
CA PHE A 29 -1.19 11.15 8.33
C PHE A 29 -2.53 11.85 8.50
N ASP A 30 -3.28 11.55 9.56
CA ASP A 30 -4.52 12.26 9.89
C ASP A 30 -4.22 13.70 10.30
N GLY A 31 -3.11 13.94 11.01
CA GLY A 31 -2.60 15.29 11.30
C GLY A 31 -2.15 16.04 10.04
N LEU A 32 -1.51 15.34 9.10
CA LEU A 32 -1.15 15.90 7.79
C LEU A 32 -2.39 16.25 6.97
N ASP A 33 -3.41 15.38 6.96
CA ASP A 33 -4.68 15.64 6.27
C ASP A 33 -5.43 16.80 6.92
N LEU A 34 -5.44 16.90 8.24
CA LEU A 34 -6.03 18.06 8.93
C LEU A 34 -5.32 19.37 8.54
N ALA A 35 -3.99 19.35 8.40
CA ALA A 35 -3.20 20.52 8.06
C ALA A 35 -3.23 20.89 6.56
N LEU A 36 -3.34 19.89 5.68
CA LEU A 36 -3.21 20.06 4.23
C LEU A 36 -4.53 19.86 3.48
N GLY A 37 -5.54 19.24 4.06
CA GLY A 37 -6.77 18.80 3.40
C GLY A 37 -7.55 19.91 2.68
N TRP A 38 -7.33 21.17 3.09
CA TRP A 38 -7.86 22.36 2.41
C TRP A 38 -7.42 22.49 0.94
N MET A 39 -6.29 21.89 0.54
CA MET A 39 -5.82 21.90 -0.86
C MET A 39 -6.44 20.78 -1.71
N GLY A 40 -7.22 19.90 -1.09
CA GLY A 40 -7.83 18.74 -1.71
C GLY A 40 -6.88 17.53 -1.85
N PRO A 41 -7.42 16.31 -2.02
CA PRO A 41 -6.67 15.06 -2.01
C PRO A 41 -5.52 15.01 -3.04
N PHE A 42 -5.76 15.50 -4.26
CA PHE A 42 -4.77 15.43 -5.34
C PHE A 42 -3.49 16.23 -5.02
N LEU A 43 -3.64 17.47 -4.55
CA LEU A 43 -2.50 18.31 -4.21
C LEU A 43 -1.79 17.83 -2.94
N ALA A 44 -2.54 17.34 -1.94
CA ALA A 44 -1.97 16.75 -0.74
C ALA A 44 -1.10 15.52 -1.07
N VAL A 45 -1.62 14.59 -1.89
CA VAL A 45 -0.86 13.43 -2.36
C VAL A 45 0.37 13.89 -3.16
N CYS A 46 0.24 14.85 -4.09
CA CYS A 46 1.39 15.34 -4.86
C CYS A 46 2.48 15.94 -3.96
N LEU A 47 2.12 16.81 -3.01
CA LEU A 47 3.06 17.45 -2.10
C LEU A 47 3.81 16.42 -1.26
N LEU A 48 3.07 15.50 -0.61
CA LEU A 48 3.65 14.47 0.24
C LEU A 48 4.51 13.48 -0.58
N SER A 49 4.07 13.13 -1.78
CA SER A 49 4.84 12.31 -2.73
C SER A 49 6.15 12.99 -3.12
N ALA A 50 6.14 14.31 -3.35
CA ALA A 50 7.35 15.06 -3.64
C ALA A 50 8.34 15.01 -2.47
N VAL A 51 7.86 15.23 -1.24
CA VAL A 51 8.68 15.13 -0.02
C VAL A 51 9.28 13.74 0.12
N ILE A 52 8.48 12.68 -0.04
CA ILE A 52 8.96 11.29 0.01
C ILE A 52 10.00 11.03 -1.09
N GLY A 53 9.78 11.55 -2.30
CA GLY A 53 10.74 11.46 -3.41
C GLY A 53 12.08 12.11 -3.07
N VAL A 54 12.08 13.27 -2.41
CA VAL A 54 13.30 13.93 -1.90
C VAL A 54 14.00 13.06 -0.85
N LEU A 55 13.26 12.52 0.12
CA LEU A 55 13.84 11.63 1.14
C LEU A 55 14.47 10.39 0.51
N PHE A 56 13.86 9.85 -0.54
CA PHE A 56 14.34 8.66 -1.22
C PHE A 56 15.60 8.91 -2.02
N ILE A 57 15.69 10.02 -2.77
CA ILE A 57 16.93 10.36 -3.48
C ILE A 57 18.09 10.63 -2.51
N LEU A 58 17.82 11.16 -1.31
CA LEU A 58 18.83 11.34 -0.26
C LEU A 58 19.27 10.01 0.37
N ALA A 59 18.36 9.06 0.53
CA ALA A 59 18.66 7.73 1.05
C ALA A 59 19.42 6.85 0.04
N PHE A 60 19.10 6.97 -1.25
CA PHE A 60 19.56 6.06 -2.30
C PHE A 60 21.08 5.86 -2.37
N PRO A 61 21.95 6.89 -2.32
CA PRO A 61 23.42 6.72 -2.38
C PRO A 61 23.99 5.91 -1.22
N HIS A 62 23.27 5.86 -0.09
CA HIS A 62 23.73 5.15 1.11
C HIS A 62 23.45 3.66 1.06
N VAL A 63 22.48 3.23 0.25
CA VAL A 63 22.05 1.82 0.11
C VAL A 63 22.38 1.23 -1.27
N SER A 64 22.96 2.03 -2.17
CA SER A 64 23.36 1.62 -3.52
C SER A 64 24.89 1.68 -3.71
N SER A 65 25.40 0.89 -4.66
CA SER A 65 26.82 0.94 -5.03
C SER A 65 27.06 2.03 -6.07
N GLN A 66 27.21 3.28 -5.63
CA GLN A 66 27.41 4.43 -6.53
C GLN A 66 28.59 4.25 -7.51
N LYS A 67 29.73 3.77 -7.01
CA LYS A 67 30.90 3.45 -7.86
C LYS A 67 30.64 2.29 -8.81
N GLY A 68 29.88 1.28 -8.36
CA GLY A 68 29.49 0.15 -9.19
C GLY A 68 28.58 0.58 -10.34
N ILE A 69 27.58 1.41 -10.05
CA ILE A 69 26.63 1.98 -11.01
C ILE A 69 27.38 2.78 -12.08
N ALA A 70 28.27 3.68 -11.67
CA ALA A 70 29.12 4.43 -12.61
C ALA A 70 29.94 3.49 -13.51
N LYS A 71 30.61 2.49 -12.92
CA LYS A 71 31.43 1.53 -13.67
C LYS A 71 30.62 0.69 -14.66
N ALA A 72 29.41 0.25 -14.27
CA ALA A 72 28.53 -0.50 -15.17
C ALA A 72 28.05 0.38 -16.32
N LYS A 73 27.64 1.63 -16.05
CA LYS A 73 27.27 2.61 -17.08
C LYS A 73 28.40 2.87 -18.06
N ASP A 74 29.62 3.05 -17.58
CA ASP A 74 30.78 3.27 -18.45
C ASP A 74 31.11 2.03 -19.28
N SER A 75 30.99 0.84 -18.70
CA SER A 75 31.16 -0.42 -19.44
C SER A 75 30.11 -0.60 -20.54
N ILE A 76 28.85 -0.21 -20.27
CA ILE A 76 27.78 -0.17 -21.28
C ILE A 76 28.14 0.80 -22.40
N LYS A 77 28.53 2.04 -22.08
CA LYS A 77 28.92 3.05 -23.08
C LYS A 77 30.06 2.57 -23.97
N VAL A 78 31.10 1.95 -23.39
CA VAL A 78 32.24 1.42 -24.16
C VAL A 78 31.78 0.37 -25.17
N ASN A 79 30.90 -0.56 -24.77
CA ASN A 79 30.37 -1.57 -25.68
C ASN A 79 29.46 -0.97 -26.77
N LEU A 80 28.67 0.07 -26.45
CA LEU A 80 27.87 0.79 -27.45
C LEU A 80 28.73 1.53 -28.48
N ILE A 81 29.84 2.15 -28.04
CA ILE A 81 30.82 2.77 -28.93
C ILE A 81 31.48 1.70 -29.82
N ALA A 82 31.83 0.54 -29.27
CA ALA A 82 32.41 -0.56 -30.05
C ALA A 82 31.46 -1.06 -31.15
N ILE A 83 30.17 -1.17 -30.86
CA ILE A 83 29.15 -1.52 -31.87
C ILE A 83 29.16 -0.49 -33.02
N ARG A 84 29.23 0.80 -32.69
CA ARG A 84 29.23 1.86 -33.70
C ARG A 84 30.54 1.93 -34.49
N LEU A 85 31.68 1.70 -33.85
CA LEU A 85 33.00 1.77 -34.47
C LEU A 85 33.28 0.56 -35.37
N PHE A 86 32.80 -0.63 -34.99
CA PHE A 86 33.01 -1.89 -35.71
C PHE A 86 31.72 -2.43 -36.34
N GLN A 87 30.87 -1.54 -36.82
CA GLN A 87 29.54 -1.87 -37.36
C GLN A 87 29.58 -2.93 -38.48
N ASP A 88 30.65 -2.99 -39.26
CA ASP A 88 30.83 -3.95 -40.36
C ASP A 88 31.40 -5.30 -39.91
N ASN A 89 31.82 -5.43 -38.64
CA ASN A 89 32.36 -6.67 -38.09
C ASN A 89 31.32 -7.37 -37.20
N PHE A 90 30.56 -8.28 -37.82
CA PHE A 90 29.47 -9.03 -37.16
C PHE A 90 29.89 -9.69 -35.84
N LYS A 91 31.09 -10.29 -35.77
CA LYS A 91 31.57 -10.97 -34.55
C LYS A 91 31.77 -9.97 -33.40
N VAL A 92 32.35 -8.81 -33.69
CA VAL A 92 32.58 -7.76 -32.69
C VAL A 92 31.26 -7.14 -32.24
N VAL A 93 30.32 -6.93 -33.16
CA VAL A 93 28.98 -6.42 -32.84
C VAL A 93 28.25 -7.39 -31.91
N MET A 94 28.17 -8.68 -32.25
CA MET A 94 27.49 -9.68 -31.42
C MET A 94 28.13 -9.84 -30.03
N ALA A 95 29.46 -9.86 -29.95
CA ALA A 95 30.15 -9.91 -28.67
C ALA A 95 29.89 -8.65 -27.81
N SER A 96 29.85 -7.47 -28.43
CA SER A 96 29.59 -6.21 -27.74
C SER A 96 28.13 -6.08 -27.28
N LEU A 97 27.18 -6.59 -28.07
CA LEU A 97 25.76 -6.69 -27.66
C LEU A 97 25.61 -7.61 -26.45
N GLY A 98 26.22 -8.80 -26.48
CA GLY A 98 26.22 -9.72 -25.34
C GLY A 98 26.79 -9.08 -24.08
N LYS A 99 27.94 -8.41 -24.19
CA LYS A 99 28.54 -7.66 -23.07
C LYS A 99 27.65 -6.53 -22.57
N THR A 100 27.03 -5.77 -23.47
CA THR A 100 26.08 -4.70 -23.11
C THR A 100 24.91 -5.26 -22.30
N LEU A 101 24.35 -6.37 -22.74
CA LEU A 101 23.25 -7.04 -22.04
C LEU A 101 23.68 -7.56 -20.67
N SER A 102 24.85 -8.22 -20.57
CA SER A 102 25.38 -8.68 -19.28
C SER A 102 25.62 -7.52 -18.30
N TRP A 103 26.18 -6.40 -18.76
CA TRP A 103 26.37 -5.22 -17.93
C TRP A 103 25.05 -4.55 -17.53
N ASN A 104 24.01 -4.61 -18.37
CA ASN A 104 22.67 -4.19 -17.98
C ASN A 104 22.11 -5.05 -16.84
N PHE A 105 22.30 -6.38 -16.86
CA PHE A 105 21.91 -7.22 -15.73
C PHE A 105 22.66 -6.89 -14.44
N VAL A 106 23.98 -6.63 -14.53
CA VAL A 106 24.77 -6.18 -13.37
C VAL A 106 24.27 -4.82 -12.87
N TYR A 107 23.97 -3.90 -13.78
CA TYR A 107 23.41 -2.59 -13.47
C TYR A 107 22.07 -2.69 -12.74
N LEU A 108 21.12 -3.45 -13.29
CA LEU A 108 19.82 -3.71 -12.65
C LEU A 108 19.98 -4.42 -11.29
N GLY A 109 20.90 -5.37 -11.19
CA GLY A 109 21.21 -6.07 -9.95
C GLY A 109 21.65 -5.14 -8.81
N MET A 110 22.28 -4.00 -9.12
CA MET A 110 22.67 -3.01 -8.10
C MET A 110 21.49 -2.25 -7.49
N PHE A 111 20.31 -2.30 -8.09
CA PHE A 111 19.09 -1.71 -7.52
C PHE A 111 18.34 -2.66 -6.58
N VAL A 112 18.67 -3.95 -6.55
CA VAL A 112 17.98 -4.94 -5.70
C VAL A 112 18.03 -4.53 -4.23
N LEU A 113 19.19 -4.14 -3.72
CA LEU A 113 19.33 -3.73 -2.32
C LEU A 113 18.55 -2.43 -2.01
N PRO A 114 18.69 -1.32 -2.77
CA PRO A 114 17.83 -0.15 -2.60
C PRO A 114 16.34 -0.45 -2.66
N ILE A 115 15.89 -1.27 -3.61
CA ILE A 115 14.48 -1.67 -3.74
C ILE A 115 14.01 -2.40 -2.48
N LEU A 116 14.78 -3.35 -1.96
CA LEU A 116 14.41 -4.09 -0.75
C LEU A 116 14.37 -3.19 0.50
N VAL A 117 15.37 -2.31 0.66
CA VAL A 117 15.47 -1.45 1.85
C VAL A 117 14.43 -0.33 1.82
N MET A 118 14.24 0.32 0.67
CA MET A 118 13.35 1.48 0.54
C MET A 118 11.92 1.09 0.16
N GLY A 119 11.72 -0.13 -0.36
CA GLY A 119 10.40 -0.68 -0.69
C GLY A 119 9.49 -0.81 0.53
N GLY A 120 10.04 -1.17 1.70
CA GLY A 120 9.28 -1.24 2.95
C GLY A 120 8.62 0.10 3.32
N PRO A 121 9.38 1.19 3.52
CA PRO A 121 8.82 2.52 3.74
C PRO A 121 7.88 3.00 2.63
N PHE A 122 8.23 2.72 1.38
CA PHE A 122 7.42 3.09 0.22
C PHE A 122 6.01 2.49 0.31
N THR A 123 5.90 1.20 0.62
CA THR A 123 4.60 0.54 0.74
C THR A 123 3.80 1.11 1.90
N ILE A 124 4.42 1.34 3.07
CA ILE A 124 3.74 2.01 4.20
C ILE A 124 3.12 3.35 3.77
N PHE A 125 3.87 4.22 3.10
CA PHE A 125 3.33 5.51 2.64
C PHE A 125 2.22 5.36 1.60
N TRP A 126 2.37 4.44 0.65
CA TRP A 126 1.34 4.17 -0.34
C TRP A 126 0.02 3.77 0.31
N TYR A 127 0.04 2.91 1.33
CA TYR A 127 -1.18 2.52 2.02
C TYR A 127 -1.80 3.63 2.84
N GLN A 128 -0.99 4.52 3.42
CA GLN A 128 -1.54 5.69 4.10
C GLN A 128 -2.28 6.62 3.14
N PHE A 129 -1.82 6.76 1.89
CA PHE A 129 -2.59 7.47 0.87
C PHE A 129 -3.86 6.72 0.49
N ASN A 130 -3.79 5.39 0.33
CA ASN A 130 -4.98 4.62 -0.02
C ASN A 130 -6.07 4.71 1.05
N ALA A 131 -5.70 4.51 2.31
CA ALA A 131 -6.65 4.54 3.39
C ALA A 131 -7.33 5.91 3.52
N LEU A 132 -6.62 7.01 3.26
CA LEU A 132 -7.19 8.37 3.32
C LEU A 132 -7.98 8.78 2.09
N TYR A 133 -7.53 8.41 0.88
CA TYR A 133 -7.99 9.05 -0.34
C TYR A 133 -8.45 8.08 -1.44
N ALA A 134 -8.32 6.76 -1.28
CA ALA A 134 -8.71 5.82 -2.33
C ALA A 134 -10.23 5.59 -2.38
N PHE A 135 -10.90 5.75 -1.24
CA PHE A 135 -12.28 5.30 -1.08
C PHE A 135 -13.18 6.42 -0.58
N ASP A 136 -14.41 6.44 -1.08
CA ASP A 136 -15.48 7.28 -0.56
C ASP A 136 -16.30 6.49 0.45
N SER A 137 -16.86 7.20 1.44
CA SER A 137 -17.85 6.61 2.35
C SER A 137 -19.11 6.20 1.59
N LEU A 138 -19.86 5.26 2.16
CA LEU A 138 -21.14 4.85 1.59
C LEU A 138 -22.15 6.00 1.71
N LYS A 139 -23.10 6.08 0.79
CA LYS A 139 -24.23 7.01 0.90
C LYS A 139 -25.42 6.30 1.52
N ALA A 140 -26.30 7.06 2.18
CA ALA A 140 -27.57 6.51 2.66
C ALA A 140 -28.34 5.90 1.47
N GLY A 141 -28.75 4.64 1.63
CA GLY A 141 -29.38 3.81 0.60
C GLY A 141 -28.42 2.89 -0.16
N ASP A 142 -27.09 3.06 -0.05
CA ASP A 142 -26.12 2.17 -0.68
C ASP A 142 -26.15 0.79 -0.01
N GLN A 143 -26.07 -0.25 -0.84
CA GLN A 143 -26.01 -1.64 -0.38
C GLN A 143 -24.63 -2.22 -0.62
N VAL A 144 -24.00 -2.74 0.42
CA VAL A 144 -22.66 -3.32 0.37
C VAL A 144 -22.66 -4.77 0.88
N MET A 145 -21.84 -5.60 0.26
CA MET A 145 -21.60 -6.97 0.72
C MET A 145 -20.49 -6.95 1.78
N VAL A 146 -20.75 -7.61 2.90
CA VAL A 146 -19.78 -7.86 3.96
C VAL A 146 -19.47 -9.36 3.98
N VAL A 147 -18.19 -9.69 3.90
CA VAL A 147 -17.70 -11.07 3.88
C VAL A 147 -16.76 -11.27 5.06
N ALA A 148 -17.15 -12.10 6.02
CA ALA A 148 -16.30 -12.52 7.12
C ALA A 148 -15.76 -13.94 6.85
N GLU A 149 -14.47 -14.04 6.57
CA GLU A 149 -13.74 -15.31 6.50
C GLU A 149 -13.36 -15.75 7.92
N LEU A 150 -13.77 -16.97 8.28
CA LEU A 150 -13.58 -17.55 9.60
C LEU A 150 -12.36 -18.47 9.62
N LYS A 151 -11.81 -18.70 10.81
CA LYS A 151 -10.76 -19.70 10.99
C LYS A 151 -11.25 -21.11 10.71
N GLN A 152 -10.34 -21.93 10.19
CA GLN A 152 -10.57 -23.36 10.04
C GLN A 152 -10.98 -23.98 11.40
N GLY A 153 -12.11 -24.69 11.40
CA GLY A 153 -12.67 -25.30 12.60
C GLY A 153 -13.80 -24.50 13.27
N VAL A 154 -13.97 -23.22 12.91
CA VAL A 154 -15.16 -22.44 13.30
C VAL A 154 -16.32 -22.79 12.38
N LYS A 155 -17.49 -23.10 12.96
CA LYS A 155 -18.69 -23.36 12.17
C LYS A 155 -19.41 -22.04 11.87
N PRO A 156 -19.63 -21.67 10.60
CA PRO A 156 -20.28 -20.40 10.25
C PRO A 156 -21.66 -20.20 10.86
N HIS A 157 -22.43 -21.28 11.07
CA HIS A 157 -23.77 -21.20 11.65
C HIS A 157 -23.79 -20.82 13.14
N GLU A 158 -22.65 -20.92 13.82
CA GLU A 158 -22.51 -20.55 15.24
C GLU A 158 -22.11 -19.08 15.41
N VAL A 159 -21.84 -18.36 14.31
CA VAL A 159 -21.49 -16.94 14.32
C VAL A 159 -22.76 -16.10 14.20
N GLU A 160 -22.99 -15.26 15.19
CA GLU A 160 -24.14 -14.36 15.22
C GLU A 160 -23.74 -12.97 14.71
N VAL A 161 -24.66 -12.31 14.01
CA VAL A 161 -24.52 -10.91 13.58
C VAL A 161 -25.61 -10.12 14.29
N PRO A 162 -25.31 -9.45 15.41
CA PRO A 162 -26.31 -8.65 16.11
C PRO A 162 -26.79 -7.51 15.22
N LEU A 163 -28.10 -7.23 15.27
CA LEU A 163 -28.68 -6.08 14.59
C LEU A 163 -28.16 -4.80 15.27
N PRO A 164 -27.88 -3.74 14.49
CA PRO A 164 -27.41 -2.49 15.08
C PRO A 164 -28.48 -1.86 15.96
N GLY A 165 -28.03 -1.22 17.05
CA GLY A 165 -28.88 -0.29 17.80
C GLY A 165 -29.26 0.90 16.91
N GLU A 166 -30.50 1.38 17.06
CA GLU A 166 -30.99 2.66 16.49
C GLU A 166 -31.07 2.80 14.96
N GLY A 167 -30.97 1.71 14.19
CA GLY A 167 -31.29 1.75 12.75
C GLY A 167 -30.21 2.37 11.85
N ALA A 168 -28.98 2.49 12.36
CA ALA A 168 -27.79 2.95 11.65
C ALA A 168 -27.58 2.28 10.26
N TRP A 169 -27.81 0.98 10.20
CA TRP A 169 -27.78 0.17 8.99
C TRP A 169 -28.77 -0.99 9.14
N LYS A 170 -29.11 -1.66 8.04
CA LYS A 170 -30.00 -2.84 8.10
C LYS A 170 -29.48 -3.99 7.25
N ILE A 171 -29.77 -5.21 7.66
CA ILE A 171 -29.48 -6.41 6.88
C ILE A 171 -30.55 -6.52 5.78
N VAL A 172 -30.13 -6.44 4.52
CA VAL A 172 -31.00 -6.65 3.35
C VAL A 172 -31.11 -8.13 3.04
N GLN A 173 -29.97 -8.85 3.12
CA GLN A 173 -29.88 -10.28 2.84
C GLN A 173 -28.86 -10.95 3.75
N GLY A 174 -29.13 -12.21 4.14
CA GLY A 174 -28.27 -13.00 5.03
C GLY A 174 -28.62 -12.83 6.52
N PRO A 175 -27.72 -13.22 7.43
CA PRO A 175 -26.39 -13.80 7.18
C PRO A 175 -26.45 -15.21 6.57
N VAL A 176 -25.66 -15.44 5.52
CA VAL A 176 -25.51 -16.75 4.86
C VAL A 176 -24.21 -17.39 5.34
N ALA A 177 -24.37 -18.53 6.03
CA ALA A 177 -23.29 -19.39 6.46
C ALA A 177 -22.81 -20.27 5.30
N VAL A 178 -21.58 -20.04 4.83
CA VAL A 178 -20.93 -20.81 3.77
C VAL A 178 -19.91 -21.75 4.39
N GLN A 179 -20.26 -23.04 4.46
CA GLN A 179 -19.36 -24.07 4.95
C GLN A 179 -18.34 -24.44 3.87
N ASP A 180 -17.10 -24.01 4.04
CA ASP A 180 -15.95 -24.43 3.26
C ASP A 180 -14.97 -25.19 4.17
N SER A 181 -14.32 -26.23 3.65
CA SER A 181 -13.41 -27.08 4.43
C SER A 181 -12.06 -26.41 4.76
N LYS A 182 -11.70 -25.35 4.01
CA LYS A 182 -10.46 -24.59 4.17
C LYS A 182 -10.74 -23.18 4.70
N VAL A 183 -11.72 -22.48 4.14
CA VAL A 183 -12.02 -21.07 4.50
C VAL A 183 -13.52 -20.87 4.73
N PRO A 184 -14.07 -21.31 5.86
CA PRO A 184 -15.48 -21.09 6.20
C PRO A 184 -15.83 -19.60 6.18
N LYS A 185 -17.02 -19.19 5.70
CA LYS A 185 -17.39 -17.76 5.55
C LYS A 185 -18.79 -17.46 6.05
N VAL A 186 -19.00 -16.22 6.47
CA VAL A 186 -20.32 -15.62 6.69
C VAL A 186 -20.46 -14.42 5.74
N VAL A 187 -21.50 -14.44 4.91
CA VAL A 187 -21.76 -13.39 3.92
C VAL A 187 -23.10 -12.72 4.23
N LEU A 188 -23.11 -11.40 4.27
CA LEU A 188 -24.34 -10.62 4.42
C LEU A 188 -24.30 -9.39 3.53
N GLN A 189 -25.49 -8.89 3.18
CA GLN A 189 -25.65 -7.63 2.49
C GLN A 189 -26.29 -6.62 3.44
N VAL A 190 -25.62 -5.49 3.63
CA VAL A 190 -26.08 -4.40 4.50
C VAL A 190 -26.41 -3.18 3.67
N GLU A 191 -27.45 -2.45 4.07
CA GLU A 191 -27.82 -1.14 3.52
C GLU A 191 -27.47 -0.06 4.54
N ALA A 192 -26.71 0.94 4.09
CA ALA A 192 -26.40 2.13 4.86
C ALA A 192 -27.67 2.98 5.02
N VAL A 193 -28.03 3.38 6.24
CA VAL A 193 -29.27 4.12 6.51
C VAL A 193 -28.97 5.51 7.06
N GLU A 194 -28.24 5.59 8.17
CA GLU A 194 -27.96 6.85 8.85
C GLU A 194 -26.53 7.31 8.57
N GLU A 195 -26.34 8.61 8.33
CA GLU A 195 -25.01 9.21 8.21
C GLU A 195 -24.26 9.13 9.55
N GLY A 196 -23.01 8.68 9.50
CA GLY A 196 -22.20 8.49 10.70
C GLY A 196 -21.15 7.40 10.56
N SER A 197 -20.38 7.27 11.64
CA SER A 197 -19.42 6.19 11.83
C SER A 197 -20.09 5.08 12.63
N HIS A 198 -20.37 3.96 11.96
CA HIS A 198 -21.08 2.82 12.53
C HIS A 198 -20.20 1.57 12.52
N GLU A 199 -20.67 0.49 13.14
CA GLU A 199 -19.94 -0.77 13.18
C GLU A 199 -20.83 -1.96 12.82
N VAL A 200 -20.27 -2.91 12.06
CA VAL A 200 -20.85 -4.23 11.81
C VAL A 200 -20.13 -5.24 12.70
N ALA A 201 -20.82 -5.76 13.72
CA ALA A 201 -20.27 -6.70 14.68
C ALA A 201 -20.58 -8.15 14.32
N PHE A 202 -19.67 -9.05 14.70
CA PHE A 202 -19.79 -10.50 14.61
C PHE A 202 -19.48 -11.09 15.99
N GLU A 203 -20.34 -11.96 16.47
CA GLU A 203 -20.24 -12.57 17.79
C GLU A 203 -20.08 -14.09 17.70
N TYR A 204 -19.14 -14.64 18.47
CA TYR A 204 -18.91 -16.07 18.57
C TYR A 204 -18.29 -16.41 19.93
N GLN A 205 -18.95 -17.31 20.68
CA GLN A 205 -18.47 -17.80 22.00
C GLN A 205 -18.08 -16.68 22.98
N GLY A 206 -18.82 -15.57 23.00
CA GLY A 206 -18.56 -14.41 23.87
C GLY A 206 -17.43 -13.49 23.40
N GLN A 207 -16.84 -13.73 22.22
CA GLN A 207 -15.97 -12.78 21.53
C GLN A 207 -16.81 -11.96 20.55
N SER A 208 -16.60 -10.63 20.54
CA SER A 208 -17.24 -9.71 19.59
C SER A 208 -16.16 -9.00 18.78
N LEU A 209 -16.28 -9.05 17.45
CA LEU A 209 -15.36 -8.43 16.50
C LEU A 209 -16.15 -7.56 15.52
N SER A 210 -15.74 -6.31 15.35
CA SER A 210 -16.44 -5.35 14.50
C SER A 210 -15.67 -4.94 13.25
N LYS A 211 -16.37 -4.34 12.30
CA LYS A 211 -15.82 -3.66 11.12
C LYS A 211 -16.44 -2.27 11.07
N ALA A 212 -15.66 -1.23 10.83
CA ALA A 212 -16.22 0.11 10.66
C ALA A 212 -17.03 0.19 9.36
N LEU A 213 -18.20 0.80 9.45
CA LEU A 213 -19.13 1.11 8.37
C LEU A 213 -19.30 2.64 8.38
N GLU A 214 -18.70 3.30 7.41
CA GLU A 214 -18.74 4.75 7.30
C GLU A 214 -19.77 5.19 6.26
N VAL A 215 -20.71 6.04 6.69
CA VAL A 215 -21.82 6.53 5.86
C VAL A 215 -21.81 8.06 5.84
N GLY A 216 -21.67 8.66 4.65
CA GLY A 216 -21.72 10.12 4.47
C GLY A 216 -20.58 10.90 5.13
N THR A 217 -19.52 10.25 5.59
CA THR A 217 -18.34 10.90 6.20
C THR A 217 -17.30 11.32 5.15
N THR A 218 -16.61 12.45 5.36
CA THR A 218 -15.67 13.04 4.38
C THR A 218 -14.29 13.31 4.95
N PRO A 219 -13.25 12.84 4.25
CA PRO A 219 -12.79 11.47 4.41
C PRO A 219 -12.26 11.27 5.85
N ARG A 220 -12.37 10.07 6.42
CA ARG A 220 -11.82 9.84 7.79
C ARG A 220 -10.78 8.73 7.90
N ARG A 221 -10.41 8.10 6.79
CA ARG A 221 -9.64 6.85 6.69
C ARG A 221 -10.56 5.63 6.63
N LEU A 222 -10.54 4.94 5.48
CA LEU A 222 -11.35 3.76 5.21
C LEU A 222 -10.46 2.54 5.00
N SER A 223 -10.94 1.38 5.47
CA SER A 223 -10.28 0.08 5.26
C SER A 223 -11.29 -0.87 4.61
N PRO A 224 -11.12 -1.26 3.34
CA PRO A 224 -11.98 -2.29 2.75
C PRO A 224 -11.82 -3.64 3.42
N VAL A 225 -10.63 -3.92 3.96
CA VAL A 225 -10.29 -5.23 4.56
C VAL A 225 -9.75 -5.05 5.97
N ARG A 226 -10.10 -5.97 6.87
CA ARG A 226 -9.54 -6.11 8.22
C ARG A 226 -9.12 -7.57 8.43
N SER A 227 -7.83 -7.85 8.62
CA SER A 227 -7.30 -9.24 8.69
C SER A 227 -6.50 -9.54 9.97
N ALA A 228 -6.45 -10.83 10.34
CA ALA A 228 -5.82 -11.39 11.54
C ALA A 228 -4.44 -12.03 11.30
N SER A 229 -4.07 -12.29 10.04
CA SER A 229 -2.85 -13.06 9.74
C SER A 229 -1.67 -12.16 9.34
N ALA A 230 -0.51 -12.44 9.96
CA ALA A 230 0.79 -11.95 9.53
C ALA A 230 1.41 -12.79 8.40
N SER A 231 0.90 -14.00 8.07
CA SER A 231 1.32 -14.70 6.84
C SER A 231 0.81 -13.99 5.58
N ALA A 232 -0.23 -13.19 5.76
CA ALA A 232 -0.69 -12.12 4.90
C ALA A 232 0.15 -10.84 5.09
N LEU A 233 1.45 -10.90 5.40
CA LEU A 233 2.33 -9.71 5.45
C LEU A 233 2.32 -8.88 4.15
N MET A 234 1.80 -9.41 3.04
CA MET A 234 1.38 -8.64 1.87
C MET A 234 -0.06 -8.11 2.00
N GLU A 235 -1.06 -8.94 2.33
CA GLU A 235 -2.50 -8.61 2.39
C GLU A 235 -2.97 -7.79 3.61
N SER A 236 -2.34 -7.92 4.78
CA SER A 236 -2.64 -7.15 6.00
C SER A 236 -1.91 -5.81 6.04
N VAL A 237 -0.77 -5.74 5.36
CA VAL A 237 -0.05 -4.49 5.05
C VAL A 237 -0.81 -3.69 4.00
N LEU A 238 -1.66 -4.32 3.18
CA LEU A 238 -2.40 -3.67 2.11
C LEU A 238 -3.49 -2.67 2.59
N TYR A 239 -3.94 -2.71 3.86
CA TYR A 239 -5.10 -1.91 4.31
C TYR A 239 -4.94 -1.35 5.74
N TYR A 240 -4.22 -0.23 5.88
CA TYR A 240 -4.03 0.52 7.12
C TYR A 240 -5.18 1.52 7.40
N GLY A 241 -6.39 1.01 7.62
CA GLY A 241 -7.49 1.84 8.12
C GLY A 241 -8.00 1.44 9.50
N GLU A 242 -7.86 0.17 9.88
CA GLU A 242 -8.36 -0.37 11.15
C GLU A 242 -7.28 -1.17 11.91
N PRO A 243 -7.37 -1.28 13.25
CA PRO A 243 -6.49 -2.15 14.01
C PRO A 243 -6.59 -3.61 13.55
N MET A 244 -5.43 -4.26 13.37
CA MET A 244 -5.38 -5.67 12.99
C MET A 244 -6.16 -6.54 13.98
N LEU A 245 -6.80 -7.58 13.45
CA LEU A 245 -7.38 -8.64 14.27
C LEU A 245 -6.24 -9.41 14.93
N LYS A 246 -6.46 -9.94 16.14
CA LYS A 246 -5.45 -10.73 16.84
C LYS A 246 -5.37 -12.12 16.21
N GLY A 247 -4.17 -12.67 16.13
CA GLY A 247 -3.95 -14.00 15.55
C GLY A 247 -4.69 -15.16 16.25
N ASN A 248 -5.35 -14.94 17.41
CA ASN A 248 -6.19 -15.94 18.09
C ASN A 248 -7.71 -15.73 17.89
N ASP A 249 -8.11 -14.70 17.15
CA ASP A 249 -9.52 -14.36 16.91
C ASP A 249 -10.21 -15.39 16.00
N PHE A 250 -11.52 -15.58 16.13
CA PHE A 250 -12.27 -16.57 15.35
C PHE A 250 -12.44 -16.18 13.86
N ILE A 251 -12.30 -14.88 13.55
CA ILE A 251 -12.33 -14.32 12.20
C ILE A 251 -10.89 -14.16 11.68
N GLN A 252 -10.66 -14.59 10.44
CA GLN A 252 -9.42 -14.35 9.70
C GLN A 252 -9.44 -13.01 8.97
N THR A 253 -10.51 -12.72 8.24
CA THR A 253 -10.62 -11.51 7.41
C THR A 253 -12.06 -11.02 7.37
N ILE A 254 -12.28 -9.71 7.43
CA ILE A 254 -13.57 -9.07 7.15
C ILE A 254 -13.38 -8.12 5.98
N GLU A 255 -14.11 -8.34 4.90
CA GLU A 255 -14.08 -7.54 3.68
C GLU A 255 -15.39 -6.76 3.50
N MET A 256 -15.28 -5.51 3.10
CA MET A 256 -16.37 -4.59 2.78
C MET A 256 -15.92 -3.70 1.62
N SER A 257 -16.71 -3.66 0.54
CA SER A 257 -16.36 -2.88 -0.65
C SER A 257 -16.83 -1.42 -0.51
N TYR A 258 -15.90 -0.48 -0.62
CA TYR A 258 -16.21 0.94 -0.71
C TYR A 258 -16.08 1.43 -2.16
N PRO A 259 -16.87 2.42 -2.59
CA PRO A 259 -16.69 3.05 -3.90
C PRO A 259 -15.34 3.77 -3.98
N ASP A 260 -14.74 3.79 -5.17
CA ASP A 260 -13.49 4.54 -5.40
C ASP A 260 -13.75 6.06 -5.29
N ALA A 261 -12.95 6.74 -4.47
CA ALA A 261 -12.98 8.20 -4.36
C ALA A 261 -12.18 8.83 -5.51
N PRO A 262 -12.72 9.86 -6.19
CA PRO A 262 -11.99 10.57 -7.24
C PRO A 262 -10.83 11.38 -6.67
N LEU A 263 -9.65 11.27 -7.28
CA LEU A 263 -8.45 12.00 -6.86
C LEU A 263 -8.27 13.24 -7.76
N GLY A 264 -9.16 14.22 -7.60
CA GLY A 264 -9.17 15.48 -8.34
C GLY A 264 -9.32 15.26 -9.86
N PRO A 265 -8.28 15.50 -10.68
CA PRO A 265 -8.34 15.31 -12.14
C PRO A 265 -8.30 13.84 -12.59
N THR A 266 -8.05 12.88 -11.68
CA THR A 266 -7.96 11.45 -12.03
C THR A 266 -9.17 10.68 -11.48
N PRO A 267 -9.56 9.55 -12.10
CA PRO A 267 -10.66 8.71 -11.62
C PRO A 267 -10.52 8.22 -10.17
N GLY A 268 -9.30 8.22 -9.61
CA GLY A 268 -9.07 7.88 -8.21
C GLY A 268 -8.96 6.38 -7.92
N GLY A 269 -9.26 5.98 -6.69
CA GLY A 269 -9.03 4.59 -6.25
C GLY A 269 -7.54 4.23 -6.10
N ILE A 270 -7.30 2.94 -5.79
CA ILE A 270 -5.97 2.44 -5.42
C ILE A 270 -4.93 2.66 -6.53
N ILE A 271 -5.33 2.38 -7.78
CA ILE A 271 -4.43 2.39 -8.94
C ILE A 271 -3.98 3.82 -9.24
N TRP A 272 -4.89 4.79 -9.26
CA TRP A 272 -4.52 6.18 -9.59
C TRP A 272 -3.71 6.84 -8.48
N ILE A 273 -3.98 6.52 -7.20
CA ILE A 273 -3.10 6.93 -6.10
C ILE A 273 -1.69 6.40 -6.29
N MET A 274 -1.54 5.11 -6.63
CA MET A 274 -0.24 4.52 -6.92
C MET A 274 0.46 5.24 -8.07
N VAL A 275 -0.26 5.51 -9.16
CA VAL A 275 0.28 6.20 -10.35
C VAL A 275 0.75 7.60 -9.98
N VAL A 276 -0.06 8.41 -9.30
CA VAL A 276 0.32 9.77 -8.90
C VAL A 276 1.51 9.73 -7.93
N PHE A 277 1.47 8.86 -6.92
CA PHE A 277 2.55 8.70 -5.95
C PHE A 277 3.88 8.33 -6.62
N VAL A 278 3.89 7.30 -7.46
CA VAL A 278 5.08 6.85 -8.20
C VAL A 278 5.56 7.92 -9.17
N LEU A 279 4.67 8.51 -9.97
CA LEU A 279 5.07 9.50 -10.96
C LEU A 279 5.70 10.73 -10.29
N VAL A 280 5.07 11.26 -9.24
CA VAL A 280 5.59 12.45 -8.56
C VAL A 280 6.90 12.14 -7.81
N THR A 281 6.98 11.01 -7.10
CA THR A 281 8.23 10.60 -6.43
C THR A 281 9.37 10.39 -7.42
N VAL A 282 9.11 9.76 -8.57
CA VAL A 282 10.11 9.55 -9.63
C VAL A 282 10.51 10.87 -10.26
N VAL A 283 9.56 11.73 -10.65
CA VAL A 283 9.87 13.03 -11.29
C VAL A 283 10.72 13.90 -10.36
N VAL A 284 10.37 13.99 -9.08
CA VAL A 284 11.11 14.78 -8.10
C VAL A 284 12.46 14.14 -7.77
N GLY A 285 12.48 12.83 -7.50
CA GLY A 285 13.70 12.10 -7.18
C GLY A 285 14.72 12.13 -8.33
N PHE A 286 14.28 11.86 -9.56
CA PHE A 286 15.15 11.93 -10.74
C PHE A 286 15.51 13.37 -11.14
N GLY A 287 14.60 14.33 -10.95
CA GLY A 287 14.87 15.74 -11.23
C GLY A 287 16.00 16.29 -10.35
N LEU A 288 16.08 15.86 -9.10
CA LEU A 288 17.10 16.29 -8.14
C LEU A 288 18.40 15.48 -8.22
N LYS A 289 18.44 14.36 -8.95
CA LYS A 289 19.62 13.47 -8.99
C LYS A 289 20.91 14.20 -9.40
N GLY A 290 20.80 15.12 -10.36
CA GLY A 290 21.94 15.89 -10.88
C GLY A 290 22.48 16.91 -9.88
N ILE A 291 21.59 17.55 -9.11
CA ILE A 291 21.94 18.53 -8.07
C ILE A 291 22.59 17.82 -6.89
N LEU A 292 22.10 16.63 -6.55
CA LEU A 292 22.57 15.82 -5.42
C LEU A 292 23.77 14.92 -5.77
N GLY A 293 24.24 14.92 -7.02
CA GLY A 293 25.39 14.12 -7.46
C GLY A 293 25.18 12.62 -7.34
N VAL A 294 23.93 12.15 -7.50
CA VAL A 294 23.56 10.74 -7.33
C VAL A 294 23.64 10.01 -8.67
N GLU A 295 24.38 8.90 -8.68
CA GLU A 295 24.37 7.96 -9.79
C GLU A 295 23.14 7.06 -9.69
N MET A 296 22.27 7.20 -10.68
CA MET A 296 21.20 6.29 -11.05
C MET A 296 21.41 5.82 -12.47
#